data_AF-A0A534UUG2-F1
#
_entry.id   AF-A0A534UUG2-F1
#
_cell.length_a   1.000
_cell.length_b   1.000
_cell.length_c   1.000
_cell.angle_alpha   90.00
_cell.angle_beta   90.00
_cell.angle_gamma   90.00
#
_symmetry.space_group_name_H-M   'P 1'
#
loop_
_entity.id
_entity.type
_entity.pdbx_description
1 polymer ?
#
loop_
_entity_poly.entity_id
_entity_poly.type
_entity_poly.pdbx_seq_one_letter_code
_entity_poly.pdbx_strand_id
1 'polypeptide(L)'
;MGPYVEMVGVTTIVAGLDYFARSLGIEPFALPEPLPGEPSRYRPAGAKPEGAWVPMIAPEDATGPEADLYGDAEVVPNIVRALSLVPPEVRALRRAADTHYVPVAQIPDPSVRRALDRPQMELVAARVSALNECFY
;
A
#
# COMPACT_ATOMS: atom_id res chain seq x y z
N MET A 1 4.42 13.98 10.34
CA MET A 1 3.56 13.09 9.54
C MET A 1 4.23 11.76 9.19
N GLY A 2 5.56 11.65 9.09
CA GLY A 2 6.24 10.36 8.85
C GLY A 2 5.79 9.22 9.77
N PRO A 3 5.83 9.36 11.11
CA PRO A 3 5.40 8.30 12.03
C PRO A 3 3.93 7.88 11.86
N TYR A 4 3.06 8.81 11.45
CA TYR A 4 1.67 8.50 11.15
C TYR A 4 1.56 7.64 9.87
N VAL A 5 2.26 8.03 8.80
CA VAL A 5 2.26 7.28 7.54
C VAL A 5 2.87 5.89 7.71
N GLU A 6 3.95 5.78 8.49
CA GLU A 6 4.56 4.49 8.85
C GLU A 6 3.57 3.60 9.60
N MET A 7 2.88 4.15 10.62
CA MET A 7 1.87 3.41 11.37
C MET A 7 0.71 2.95 10.47
N VAL A 8 0.23 3.80 9.56
CA VAL A 8 -0.82 3.43 8.60
C VAL A 8 -0.34 2.30 7.69
N GLY A 9 0.88 2.38 7.15
CA GLY A 9 1.44 1.35 6.27
C GLY A 9 1.58 0.00 6.97
N VAL A 10 2.23 -0.01 8.14
CA VAL A 10 2.43 -1.23 8.94
C VAL A 10 1.11 -1.87 9.34
N THR A 11 0.16 -1.08 9.88
CA THR A 11 -1.13 -1.61 10.32
C THR A 11 -1.96 -2.14 9.15
N THR A 12 -1.94 -1.46 8.00
CA THR A 12 -2.65 -1.91 6.78
C THR A 12 -2.13 -3.27 6.31
N ILE A 13 -0.81 -3.43 6.24
CA ILE A 13 -0.19 -4.67 5.75
C ILE A 13 -0.42 -5.81 6.75
N VAL A 14 -0.20 -5.57 8.05
CA VAL A 14 -0.42 -6.59 9.09
C VAL A 14 -1.89 -7.01 9.13
N ALA A 15 -2.83 -6.07 9.06
CA ALA A 15 -4.25 -6.40 9.03
C ALA A 15 -4.61 -7.29 7.83
N GLY A 16 -4.08 -6.97 6.64
CA GLY A 16 -4.27 -7.80 5.44
C GLY A 16 -3.74 -9.23 5.60
N LEU A 17 -2.52 -9.38 6.15
CA LEU A 17 -1.90 -10.68 6.43
C LEU A 17 -2.69 -11.46 7.49
N ASP A 18 -3.16 -10.80 8.53
CA ASP A 18 -3.99 -11.39 9.58
C ASP A 18 -5.33 -11.91 9.04
N TYR A 19 -6.01 -11.13 8.20
CA TYR A 19 -7.25 -11.59 7.56
C TYR A 19 -7.00 -12.80 6.66
N PHE A 20 -5.89 -12.79 5.93
CA PHE A 20 -5.50 -13.94 5.11
C PHE A 20 -5.22 -15.19 5.97
N ALA A 21 -4.44 -15.07 7.05
CA ALA A 21 -4.18 -16.18 7.97
C ALA A 21 -5.47 -16.75 8.56
N ARG A 22 -6.35 -15.89 9.09
CA ARG A 22 -7.66 -16.31 9.64
C ARG A 22 -8.53 -17.02 8.60
N SER A 23 -8.49 -16.60 7.34
CA SER A 23 -9.23 -17.26 6.25
C SER A 23 -8.78 -18.70 5.98
N LEU A 24 -7.53 -19.02 6.34
CA LEU A 24 -6.95 -20.36 6.24
C LEU A 24 -7.07 -21.17 7.53
N GLY A 25 -7.70 -20.61 8.58
CA GLY A 25 -7.75 -21.24 9.91
C GLY A 25 -6.40 -21.23 10.64
N ILE A 26 -5.50 -20.31 10.25
CA ILE A 26 -4.19 -20.12 10.88
C ILE A 26 -4.32 -18.95 11.87
N GLU A 27 -3.79 -19.14 13.08
CA GLU A 27 -3.69 -18.06 14.07
C GLU A 27 -2.77 -16.95 13.55
N PRO A 28 -3.12 -15.66 13.75
CA PRO A 28 -2.24 -14.55 13.41
C PRO A 28 -0.83 -14.72 13.98
N PHE A 29 0.17 -14.39 13.17
CA PHE A 29 1.56 -14.47 13.59
C PHE A 29 1.84 -13.41 14.66
N ALA A 30 2.61 -13.77 15.69
CA ALA A 30 3.11 -12.79 16.65
C ALA A 30 3.97 -11.74 15.93
N LEU A 31 3.86 -10.49 16.35
CA LEU A 31 4.75 -9.44 15.86
C LEU A 31 6.21 -9.77 16.25
N PRO A 32 7.18 -9.46 15.38
CA PRO A 32 8.59 -9.67 15.71
C PRO A 32 9.00 -8.78 16.89
N GLU A 33 10.00 -9.23 17.64
CA GLU A 33 10.62 -8.41 18.69
C GLU A 33 11.22 -7.13 18.08
N PRO A 34 11.00 -5.95 18.70
CA PRO A 34 11.60 -4.72 18.25
C PRO A 34 13.14 -4.80 18.21
N LEU A 35 13.74 -4.39 17.10
CA LEU A 35 15.19 -4.28 17.00
C LEU A 35 15.69 -2.99 17.66
N PRO A 36 16.88 -2.99 18.30
CA PRO A 36 17.46 -1.77 18.86
C PRO A 36 17.85 -0.80 17.73
N GLY A 37 17.76 0.50 17.98
CA GLY A 37 18.18 1.54 17.04
C GLY A 37 17.37 2.83 17.15
N GLU A 38 17.75 3.83 16.36
CA GLU A 38 17.00 5.08 16.22
C GLU A 38 16.25 5.10 14.88
N PRO A 39 15.07 5.73 14.80
CA PRO A 39 14.37 5.91 13.53
C PRO A 39 15.26 6.69 12.56
N SER A 40 15.26 6.31 11.29
CA SER A 40 16.08 6.96 10.25
C SER A 40 15.78 8.45 10.12
N ARG A 41 14.53 8.85 10.44
CA ARG A 41 13.97 10.19 10.23
C ARG A 41 14.17 10.68 8.79
N TYR A 42 14.33 9.74 7.86
CA TYR A 42 14.49 10.03 6.45
C TYR A 42 13.23 10.73 5.94
N ARG A 43 13.44 11.82 5.20
CA ARG A 43 12.38 12.55 4.53
C ARG A 43 12.72 12.65 3.04
N PRO A 44 11.94 12.01 2.15
CA PRO A 44 12.22 12.05 0.73
C PRO A 44 12.08 13.47 0.17
N ALA A 45 13.03 13.87 -0.68
CA ALA A 45 13.08 15.23 -1.23
C ALA A 45 11.89 15.54 -2.17
N GLY A 46 11.37 14.51 -2.85
CA GLY A 46 10.22 14.64 -3.75
C GLY A 46 8.86 14.77 -3.05
N ALA A 47 8.79 14.66 -1.72
CA ALA A 47 7.51 14.72 -1.01
C ALA A 47 7.00 16.16 -0.85
N LYS A 48 5.86 16.46 -1.47
CA LYS A 48 5.26 17.80 -1.55
C LYS A 48 3.82 17.80 -0.99
N PRO A 49 3.35 18.94 -0.44
CA PRO A 49 1.94 19.11 -0.10
C PRO A 49 1.13 19.31 -1.39
N GLU A 50 0.21 18.39 -1.67
CA GLU A 50 -0.58 18.37 -2.92
C GLU A 50 -2.08 18.31 -2.65
N GLY A 51 -2.54 18.94 -1.56
CA GLY A 51 -3.96 18.98 -1.17
C GLY A 51 -4.45 17.77 -0.37
N ALA A 52 -3.64 16.73 -0.22
CA ALA A 52 -3.89 15.63 0.71
C ALA A 52 -3.48 15.97 2.15
N TRP A 53 -3.94 15.15 3.12
CA TRP A 53 -3.60 15.30 4.54
C TRP A 53 -2.08 15.18 4.81
N VAL A 54 -1.38 14.34 4.05
CA VAL A 54 0.07 14.14 4.15
C VAL A 54 0.77 14.55 2.86
N PRO A 55 2.02 15.06 2.92
CA PRO A 55 2.83 15.23 1.73
C PRO A 55 3.04 13.89 0.99
N MET A 56 2.98 13.92 -0.33
CA MET A 56 3.15 12.76 -1.21
C MET A 56 4.19 13.05 -2.29
N ILE A 57 4.72 12.01 -2.90
CA ILE A 57 5.65 12.07 -4.03
C ILE A 57 4.84 11.85 -5.31
N ALA A 58 4.84 12.81 -6.23
CA ALA A 58 4.29 12.61 -7.57
C ALA A 58 5.17 11.67 -8.40
N PRO A 59 4.63 10.92 -9.38
CA PRO A 59 5.43 10.03 -10.21
C PRO A 59 6.67 10.69 -10.84
N GLU A 60 6.54 11.93 -11.30
CA GLU A 60 7.63 12.73 -11.87
C GLU A 60 8.71 13.16 -10.86
N ASP A 61 8.38 13.15 -9.56
CA ASP A 61 9.29 13.49 -8.47
C ASP A 61 9.92 12.26 -7.80
N ALA A 62 9.44 11.05 -8.13
CA ALA A 62 9.99 9.79 -7.67
C ALA A 62 11.30 9.50 -8.40
N THR A 63 12.39 10.06 -7.88
CA THR A 63 13.72 10.02 -8.47
C THR A 63 14.76 9.53 -7.46
N GLY A 64 15.96 9.16 -7.93
CA GLY A 64 17.05 8.73 -7.04
C GLY A 64 16.64 7.53 -6.17
N PRO A 65 16.75 7.61 -4.82
CA PRO A 65 16.34 6.53 -3.93
C PRO A 65 14.86 6.16 -3.98
N GLU A 66 14.00 6.99 -4.57
CA GLU A 66 12.56 6.76 -4.73
C GLU A 66 12.15 6.36 -6.16
N ALA A 67 13.10 6.22 -7.09
CA ALA A 67 12.80 5.93 -8.51
C ALA A 67 12.05 4.61 -8.73
N ASP A 68 12.15 3.67 -7.79
CA ASP A 68 11.47 2.37 -7.87
C ASP A 68 10.02 2.40 -7.37
N LEU A 69 9.58 3.49 -6.70
CA LEU A 69 8.34 3.49 -5.92
C LEU A 69 7.11 3.09 -6.73
N TYR A 70 7.04 3.50 -8.00
CA TYR A 70 5.85 3.30 -8.83
C TYR A 70 6.04 2.33 -10.00
N GLY A 71 7.28 1.91 -10.28
CA GLY A 71 7.58 1.01 -11.40
C GLY A 71 7.04 1.55 -12.73
N ASP A 72 6.53 0.64 -13.56
CA ASP A 72 6.00 0.98 -14.90
C ASP A 72 4.51 1.36 -14.89
N ALA A 73 3.95 1.72 -13.73
CA ALA A 73 2.54 2.08 -13.65
C ALA A 73 2.26 3.41 -14.38
N GLU A 74 1.43 3.36 -15.43
CA GLU A 74 1.02 4.56 -16.18
C GLU A 74 0.21 5.53 -15.32
N VAL A 75 -0.62 4.99 -14.42
CA VAL A 75 -1.39 5.76 -13.45
C VAL A 75 -1.11 5.23 -12.06
N VAL A 76 -0.72 6.13 -11.15
CA VAL A 76 -0.47 5.79 -9.75
C VAL A 76 -1.64 6.27 -8.88
N PRO A 77 -2.47 5.37 -8.34
CA PRO A 77 -3.59 5.75 -7.48
C PRO A 77 -3.10 6.45 -6.21
N ASN A 78 -3.82 7.45 -5.69
CA ASN A 78 -3.33 8.13 -4.47
C ASN A 78 -3.32 7.22 -3.23
N ILE A 79 -4.01 6.08 -3.22
CA ILE A 79 -3.86 5.10 -2.12
C ILE A 79 -2.41 4.57 -2.02
N VAL A 80 -1.71 4.47 -3.16
CA VAL A 80 -0.28 4.13 -3.19
C VAL A 80 0.55 5.35 -2.81
N ARG A 81 0.23 6.52 -3.37
CA ARG A 81 0.98 7.77 -3.12
C ARG A 81 0.86 8.26 -1.67
N ALA A 82 -0.23 7.95 -0.97
CA ALA A 82 -0.45 8.35 0.42
C ALA A 82 0.61 7.79 1.38
N LEU A 83 1.26 6.69 1.01
CA LEU A 83 2.35 6.09 1.79
C LEU A 83 3.74 6.62 1.41
N SER A 84 3.87 7.40 0.34
CA SER A 84 5.17 7.79 -0.24
C SER A 84 6.00 8.74 0.62
N LEU A 85 5.43 9.34 1.68
CA LEU A 85 6.21 10.05 2.70
C LEU A 85 7.17 9.11 3.45
N VAL A 86 6.86 7.81 3.48
CA VAL A 86 7.70 6.75 4.02
C VAL A 86 7.92 5.71 2.90
N PRO A 87 8.89 5.91 2.00
CA PRO A 87 9.10 5.07 0.81
C PRO A 87 9.12 3.55 1.05
N PRO A 88 9.68 3.03 2.17
CA PRO A 88 9.56 1.61 2.50
C PRO A 88 8.11 1.07 2.56
N GLU A 89 7.14 1.87 3.00
CA GLU A 89 5.73 1.47 3.11
C GLU A 89 5.06 1.31 1.75
N VAL A 90 5.41 2.15 0.77
CA VAL A 90 4.95 1.96 -0.62
C VAL A 90 5.46 0.62 -1.18
N ARG A 91 6.74 0.33 -0.96
CA ARG A 91 7.36 -0.94 -1.40
C ARG A 91 6.71 -2.14 -0.72
N ALA A 92 6.41 -2.03 0.57
CA ALA A 92 5.76 -3.08 1.32
C ALA A 92 4.30 -3.30 0.87
N LEU A 93 3.54 -2.22 0.66
CA LEU A 93 2.19 -2.27 0.09
C LEU A 93 2.19 -2.94 -1.28
N ARG A 94 3.12 -2.57 -2.18
CA ARG A 94 3.23 -3.19 -3.51
C ARG A 94 3.50 -4.69 -3.43
N ARG A 95 4.47 -5.12 -2.62
CA ARG A 95 4.75 -6.55 -2.44
C ARG A 95 3.51 -7.32 -1.95
N ALA A 96 2.74 -6.73 -1.02
CA ALA A 96 1.51 -7.33 -0.53
C ALA A 96 0.42 -7.37 -1.61
N ALA A 97 0.15 -6.26 -2.29
CA ALA A 97 -0.87 -6.15 -3.33
C ALA A 97 -0.56 -7.05 -4.54
N ASP A 98 0.69 -7.10 -4.98
CA ASP A 98 1.13 -7.96 -6.09
C ASP A 98 0.94 -9.45 -5.75
N THR A 99 0.96 -9.81 -4.47
CA THR A 99 0.75 -11.19 -4.00
C THR A 99 -0.71 -11.52 -3.74
N HIS A 100 -1.48 -10.60 -3.14
CA HIS A 100 -2.83 -10.87 -2.63
C HIS A 100 -3.97 -10.32 -3.49
N TYR A 101 -3.70 -9.36 -4.38
CA TYR A 101 -4.73 -8.64 -5.14
C TYR A 101 -4.30 -8.42 -6.61
N VAL A 102 -4.56 -7.23 -7.14
CA VAL A 102 -4.18 -6.77 -8.47
C VAL A 102 -2.94 -5.88 -8.34
N PRO A 103 -1.82 -6.20 -9.05
CA PRO A 103 -0.65 -5.33 -9.09
C PRO A 103 -1.00 -3.92 -9.56
N VAL A 104 -0.34 -2.88 -9.00
CA VAL A 104 -0.68 -1.47 -9.29
C VAL A 104 -0.67 -1.17 -10.79
N ALA A 105 0.35 -1.65 -11.51
CA ALA A 105 0.48 -1.45 -12.95
C ALA A 105 -0.61 -2.15 -13.78
N GLN A 106 -1.32 -3.13 -13.19
CA GLN A 106 -2.37 -3.90 -13.85
C GLN A 106 -3.78 -3.40 -13.50
N ILE A 107 -3.93 -2.47 -12.56
CA ILE A 107 -5.23 -1.91 -12.17
C ILE A 107 -6.06 -1.42 -13.37
N PRO A 108 -5.49 -0.72 -14.37
CA PRO A 108 -6.25 -0.22 -15.52
C PRO A 108 -6.80 -1.31 -16.45
N ASP A 109 -6.22 -2.53 -16.43
CA ASP A 109 -6.64 -3.63 -17.31
C ASP A 109 -7.80 -4.42 -16.68
N PRO A 110 -9.03 -4.30 -17.22
CA PRO A 110 -10.20 -4.98 -16.67
C PRO A 110 -10.21 -6.50 -16.93
N SER A 111 -9.28 -7.02 -17.74
CA SER A 111 -9.18 -8.45 -18.05
C SER A 111 -8.35 -9.25 -17.06
N VAL A 112 -7.62 -8.56 -16.18
CA VAL A 112 -6.78 -9.19 -15.14
C VAL A 112 -7.62 -10.09 -14.25
N ARG A 113 -7.14 -11.31 -14.04
CA ARG A 113 -7.85 -12.35 -13.29
C ARG A 113 -6.91 -13.23 -12.51
N ARG A 114 -7.47 -13.89 -11.49
CA ARG A 114 -6.81 -14.96 -10.71
C ARG A 114 -7.80 -16.11 -10.53
N ALA A 115 -7.95 -16.61 -9.30
CA ALA A 115 -9.03 -17.53 -8.93
C ALA A 115 -10.42 -16.89 -9.10
N LEU A 116 -10.50 -15.56 -8.96
CA LEU A 116 -11.67 -14.74 -9.26
C LEU A 116 -11.46 -13.99 -10.58
N ASP A 117 -12.54 -13.73 -11.30
CA ASP A 117 -12.52 -12.75 -12.40
C ASP A 117 -12.56 -11.30 -11.87
N ARG A 118 -12.29 -10.32 -12.72
CA ARG A 118 -12.23 -8.92 -12.32
C ARG A 118 -13.54 -8.42 -11.69
N PRO A 119 -14.74 -8.68 -12.26
CA PRO A 119 -16.00 -8.31 -11.61
C PRO A 119 -16.18 -8.91 -10.21
N GLN A 120 -15.80 -10.17 -10.00
CA GLN A 120 -15.86 -10.82 -8.69
C GLN A 120 -14.89 -10.18 -7.68
N MET A 121 -13.66 -9.87 -8.11
CA MET A 121 -12.69 -9.18 -7.27
C MET A 121 -13.21 -7.82 -6.82
N GLU A 122 -13.70 -7.01 -7.75
CA GLU A 122 -14.22 -5.67 -7.47
C GLU A 122 -15.50 -5.71 -6.63
N LEU A 123 -16.35 -6.73 -6.78
CA LEU A 123 -17.52 -6.92 -5.91
C LEU A 123 -17.11 -7.12 -4.45
N VAL A 124 -16.10 -7.98 -4.21
CA VAL A 124 -15.56 -8.21 -2.87
C VAL A 124 -14.89 -6.95 -2.34
N ALA A 125 -14.03 -6.30 -3.14
CA ALA A 125 -13.36 -5.06 -2.76
C ALA A 125 -14.35 -3.96 -2.38
N ALA A 126 -15.36 -3.70 -3.23
CA ALA A 126 -16.40 -2.71 -2.97
C ALA A 126 -17.21 -3.02 -1.70
N ARG A 127 -17.53 -4.29 -1.45
CA ARG A 127 -18.24 -4.69 -0.22
C ARG A 127 -17.37 -4.47 1.02
N VAL A 128 -16.09 -4.83 0.97
CA VAL A 128 -15.14 -4.61 2.07
C VAL A 128 -14.97 -3.12 2.32
N SER A 129 -14.79 -2.31 1.28
CA SER A 129 -14.70 -0.85 1.40
C SER A 129 -15.95 -0.24 2.03
N ALA A 130 -17.14 -0.66 1.59
CA ALA A 130 -18.41 -0.18 2.15
C ALA A 130 -18.58 -0.54 3.64
N LEU A 131 -18.16 -1.76 4.05
CA LEU A 131 -18.24 -2.19 5.45
C LEU A 131 -17.22 -1.47 6.35
N ASN A 132 -16.11 -1.01 5.79
CA ASN A 132 -15.06 -0.29 6.51
C ASN A 132 -15.16 1.24 6.35
N GLU A 133 -16.21 1.75 5.70
CA GLU A 133 -16.38 3.18 5.41
C GLU A 133 -15.17 3.80 4.69
N CYS A 134 -14.57 3.02 3.78
CA CYS A 134 -13.45 3.45 2.94
C CYS A 134 -14.00 4.03 1.62
N PHE A 135 -13.99 5.35 1.49
CA PHE A 135 -14.61 6.09 0.38
C PHE A 135 -13.62 6.60 -0.67
N TYR A 136 -12.37 6.18 -0.59
CA TYR A 136 -11.30 6.60 -1.50
C TYR A 136 -11.48 5.99 -2.90
#